data_AF-A0AAV4LUP6-F1
#
_entry.id   AF-A0AAV4LUP6-F1
#
_cell.length_a   1.000
_cell.length_b   1.000
_cell.length_c   1.000
_cell.angle_alpha   90.00
_cell.angle_beta   90.00
_cell.angle_gamma   90.00
#
_symmetry.space_group_name_H-M   'P 1'
#
loop_
_entity.id
_entity.type
_entity.pdbx_description
1 polymer ?
#
loop_
_entity_poly.entity_id
_entity_poly.type
_entity_poly.pdbx_seq_one_letter_code
_entity_poly.pdbx_strand_id
1 'polypeptide(L)'
;MGNQPSTACCYGPNGASLMSARDAPLKPEEEATFMNTVVNGCETEIVFADGNSMPCSVVYDLAEDCLHLVVDEKRRVIALGDVEEILGANSVAGLSSADQPLIMDPHIVAFRLTSTKKAILLRFKDVNASKGFYHFLKEIIRENAEKSQEAGSAPESAESEEEAQQPSHTVIF
;
A
#
# COMPACT_ATOMS: atom_id res chain seq x y z
N MET A 1 -10.95 -56.12 -1.71
CA MET A 1 -11.96 -55.06 -1.49
C MET A 1 -11.31 -54.02 -0.60
N GLY A 2 -11.04 -52.86 -1.18
CA GLY A 2 -10.43 -51.74 -0.47
C GLY A 2 -11.45 -50.94 0.33
N ASN A 3 -10.95 -50.20 1.32
CA ASN A 3 -11.35 -48.83 1.63
C ASN A 3 -10.48 -48.34 2.80
N GLN A 4 -9.46 -47.53 2.49
CA GLN A 4 -8.88 -46.61 3.46
C GLN A 4 -9.77 -45.36 3.50
N PRO A 5 -10.17 -44.86 4.69
CA PRO A 5 -10.77 -43.54 4.78
C PRO A 5 -9.68 -42.47 4.61
N SER A 6 -9.78 -41.71 3.53
CA SER A 6 -9.00 -40.51 3.28
C SER A 6 -9.11 -39.56 4.47
N THR A 7 -7.96 -39.18 5.01
CA THR A 7 -7.82 -38.14 6.02
C THR A 7 -8.22 -36.81 5.37
N ALA A 8 -9.44 -36.36 5.65
CA ALA A 8 -9.90 -35.04 5.27
C ALA A 8 -9.07 -34.01 6.03
N CYS A 9 -8.30 -33.21 5.30
CA CYS A 9 -7.62 -32.04 5.80
C CYS A 9 -8.68 -31.01 6.24
N CYS A 10 -9.01 -31.00 7.53
CA CYS A 10 -9.84 -29.97 8.12
C CYS A 10 -9.07 -28.64 8.09
N TYR A 11 -9.43 -27.75 7.15
CA TYR A 11 -9.14 -26.33 7.23
C TYR A 11 -9.81 -25.78 8.50
N GLY A 12 -9.02 -25.43 9.50
CA GLY A 12 -9.50 -24.81 10.74
C GLY A 12 -9.91 -23.34 10.53
N PRO A 13 -10.80 -22.79 11.38
CA PRO A 13 -11.36 -21.43 11.25
C PRO A 13 -10.40 -20.30 11.69
N ASN A 14 -9.08 -20.51 11.67
CA ASN A 14 -8.11 -19.60 12.30
C ASN A 14 -7.71 -18.36 11.47
N GLY A 15 -8.25 -18.18 10.26
CA GLY A 15 -7.87 -17.04 9.40
C GLY A 15 -8.34 -15.67 9.92
N ALA A 16 -9.54 -15.61 10.55
CA ALA A 16 -10.10 -14.34 11.00
C ALA A 16 -9.34 -13.73 12.19
N SER A 17 -8.82 -14.56 13.10
CA SER A 17 -8.15 -14.07 14.32
C SER A 17 -6.75 -13.51 14.05
N LEU A 18 -6.08 -13.97 12.99
CA LEU A 18 -4.74 -13.50 12.61
C LEU A 18 -4.80 -12.13 11.91
N MET A 19 -5.84 -11.89 11.12
CA MET A 19 -6.08 -10.57 10.50
C MET A 19 -6.34 -9.51 11.58
N SER A 20 -7.15 -9.82 12.61
CA SER A 20 -7.39 -8.89 13.73
C SER A 20 -6.15 -8.62 14.59
N ALA A 21 -5.20 -9.55 14.67
CA ALA A 21 -3.95 -9.36 15.41
C ALA A 21 -3.02 -8.33 14.73
N ARG A 22 -3.17 -8.12 13.43
CA ARG A 22 -2.38 -7.20 12.63
C ARG A 22 -2.78 -5.73 12.82
N ASP A 23 -4.05 -5.48 13.15
CA ASP A 23 -4.55 -4.14 13.47
C ASP A 23 -4.20 -3.67 14.89
N ALA A 24 -3.70 -4.57 15.74
CA ALA A 24 -3.27 -4.18 17.08
C ALA A 24 -2.09 -3.19 16.97
N PRO A 25 -2.11 -2.05 17.68
CA PRO A 25 -1.06 -1.04 17.58
C PRO A 25 0.33 -1.66 17.84
N LEU A 26 1.31 -1.26 17.05
CA LEU A 26 2.72 -1.58 17.30
C LEU A 26 3.20 -0.83 18.53
N LYS A 27 4.09 -1.47 19.29
CA LYS A 27 4.82 -0.76 20.32
C LYS A 27 5.90 0.12 19.67
N PRO A 28 6.27 1.25 20.29
CA PRO A 28 7.32 2.13 19.74
C PRO A 28 8.67 1.41 19.51
N GLU A 29 8.99 0.42 20.34
CA GLU A 29 10.20 -0.41 20.21
C GLU A 29 10.18 -1.29 18.94
N GLU A 30 9.02 -1.82 18.58
CA GLU A 30 8.80 -2.66 17.40
C GLU A 30 8.85 -1.81 16.13
N GLU A 31 8.24 -0.63 16.19
CA GLU A 31 8.25 0.36 15.11
C GLU A 31 9.66 0.86 14.81
N ALA A 32 10.42 1.26 15.83
CA ALA A 32 11.81 1.71 15.64
C ALA A 32 12.71 0.61 15.05
N THR A 33 12.50 -0.64 15.47
CA THR A 33 13.21 -1.80 14.92
C THR A 33 12.88 -2.04 13.46
N PHE A 34 11.58 -1.95 13.12
CA PHE A 34 11.12 -2.08 11.75
C PHE A 34 11.68 -0.95 10.86
N MET A 35 11.60 0.30 11.33
CA MET A 35 12.12 1.46 10.60
C MET A 35 13.62 1.33 10.32
N ASN A 36 14.40 0.90 11.31
CA ASN A 36 15.83 0.61 11.12
C ASN A 36 16.06 -0.49 10.08
N THR A 37 15.19 -1.51 10.04
CA THR A 37 15.30 -2.60 9.06
C THR A 37 14.99 -2.12 7.64
N VAL A 38 13.91 -1.36 7.45
CA VAL A 38 13.47 -0.93 6.12
C VAL A 38 14.37 0.14 5.52
N VAL A 39 15.01 1.01 6.31
CA VAL A 39 15.98 1.98 5.76
C VAL A 39 17.30 1.33 5.32
N ASN A 40 17.66 0.18 5.94
CA ASN A 40 18.86 -0.59 5.58
C ASN A 40 18.60 -1.67 4.51
N GLY A 41 17.34 -1.86 4.11
CA GLY A 41 16.92 -2.91 3.21
C GLY A 41 16.34 -4.12 3.94
N CYS A 42 15.02 -4.22 3.90
CA CYS A 42 14.27 -5.36 4.43
C CYS A 42 14.17 -6.46 3.37
N GLU A 43 14.69 -7.66 3.65
CA GLU A 43 14.52 -8.81 2.77
C GLU A 43 13.07 -9.32 2.81
N THR A 44 12.46 -9.40 1.63
CA THR A 44 11.09 -9.83 1.40
C THR A 44 11.00 -10.66 0.13
N GLU A 45 9.81 -11.09 -0.25
CA GLU A 45 9.53 -11.66 -1.55
C GLU A 45 8.35 -10.94 -2.21
N ILE A 46 8.46 -10.63 -3.51
CA ILE A 46 7.31 -10.21 -4.30
C ILE A 46 6.51 -11.47 -4.66
N VAL A 47 5.22 -11.47 -4.37
CA VAL A 47 4.30 -12.56 -4.73
C VAL A 47 3.52 -12.18 -5.98
N PHE A 48 3.53 -13.05 -6.98
CA PHE A 48 2.80 -12.88 -8.23
C PHE A 48 1.45 -13.62 -8.19
N ALA A 49 0.56 -13.25 -9.10
CA ALA A 49 -0.79 -13.83 -9.19
C ALA A 49 -0.80 -15.34 -9.54
N ASP A 50 0.29 -15.85 -10.11
CA ASP A 50 0.49 -17.28 -10.36
C ASP A 50 0.92 -18.06 -9.10
N GLY A 51 1.09 -17.37 -7.97
CA GLY A 51 1.55 -17.93 -6.70
C GLY A 51 3.06 -18.07 -6.59
N ASN A 52 3.82 -17.74 -7.64
CA ASN A 52 5.28 -17.70 -7.56
C ASN A 52 5.74 -16.51 -6.72
N SER A 53 6.88 -16.66 -6.06
CA SER A 53 7.53 -15.59 -5.34
C SER A 53 8.95 -15.35 -5.83
N MET A 54 9.41 -14.12 -5.70
CA MET A 54 10.75 -13.70 -6.10
C MET A 54 11.39 -12.87 -4.99
N PRO A 55 12.64 -13.20 -4.57
CA PRO A 55 13.34 -12.42 -3.56
C PRO A 55 13.45 -10.94 -3.94
N CYS A 56 13.19 -10.06 -2.98
CA CYS A 56 13.21 -8.63 -3.15
C CYS A 56 13.74 -7.97 -1.87
N SER A 57 14.49 -6.87 -2.01
CA SER A 57 14.77 -5.96 -0.88
C SER A 57 13.87 -4.75 -0.96
N VAL A 58 13.26 -4.38 0.16
CA VAL A 58 12.46 -3.16 0.31
C VAL A 58 13.30 -2.15 1.08
N VAL A 59 13.60 -1.02 0.45
CA VAL A 59 14.33 0.08 1.07
C VAL A 59 13.44 1.31 1.13
N TYR A 60 13.28 1.89 2.32
CA TYR A 60 12.64 3.20 2.46
C TYR A 60 13.69 4.31 2.38
N ASP A 61 13.51 5.21 1.42
CA ASP A 61 14.31 6.43 1.29
C ASP A 61 13.55 7.60 1.90
N LEU A 62 14.04 8.04 3.07
CA LEU A 62 13.51 9.18 3.83
C LEU A 62 13.67 10.52 3.09
N ALA A 63 14.69 10.66 2.23
CA ALA A 63 14.98 11.92 1.56
C ALA A 63 14.08 12.12 0.34
N GLU A 64 13.84 11.06 -0.42
CA GLU A 64 12.98 11.08 -1.60
C GLU A 64 11.51 10.73 -1.30
N ASP A 65 11.20 10.36 -0.06
CA ASP A 65 9.88 9.93 0.39
C ASP A 65 9.29 8.81 -0.48
N CYS A 66 10.09 7.76 -0.70
CA CYS A 66 9.74 6.67 -1.60
C CYS A 66 10.27 5.31 -1.15
N LEU A 67 9.62 4.26 -1.65
CA LEU A 67 10.05 2.87 -1.48
C LEU A 67 10.80 2.40 -2.71
N HIS A 68 11.91 1.70 -2.49
CA HIS A 68 12.64 0.99 -3.51
C HIS A 68 12.39 -0.50 -3.35
N LEU A 69 11.83 -1.11 -4.39
CA LEU A 69 11.81 -2.55 -4.55
C LEU A 69 13.01 -2.95 -5.41
N VAL A 70 13.98 -3.63 -4.80
CA VAL A 70 15.20 -4.09 -5.46
C VAL A 70 15.12 -5.59 -5.67
N VAL A 71 15.14 -5.99 -6.93
CA VAL A 71 15.13 -7.40 -7.35
C VAL A 71 16.38 -7.60 -8.21
N ASP A 72 17.29 -8.45 -7.75
CA ASP A 72 18.63 -8.60 -8.32
C ASP A 72 19.33 -7.23 -8.45
N GLU A 73 19.54 -6.74 -9.68
CA GLU A 73 20.14 -5.43 -9.98
C GLU A 73 19.12 -4.39 -10.46
N LYS A 74 17.82 -4.74 -10.46
CA LYS A 74 16.74 -3.85 -10.91
C LYS A 74 16.07 -3.18 -9.73
N ARG A 75 16.03 -1.86 -9.75
CA ARG A 75 15.34 -1.01 -8.78
C ARG A 75 14.04 -0.48 -9.38
N ARG A 76 12.92 -0.74 -8.72
CA ARG A 76 11.64 -0.08 -8.99
C ARG A 76 11.35 0.91 -7.87
N VAL A 77 11.07 2.15 -8.22
CA VAL A 77 10.70 3.22 -7.28
C VAL A 77 9.18 3.28 -7.16
N ILE A 78 8.68 3.43 -5.94
CA ILE A 78 7.27 3.63 -5.61
C ILE A 78 7.21 4.87 -4.72
N ALA A 79 6.65 5.95 -5.24
CA ALA A 79 6.41 7.14 -4.43
C ALA A 79 5.39 6.82 -3.33
N LEU A 80 5.61 7.31 -2.11
CA LEU A 80 4.67 7.07 -1.01
C LEU A 80 3.30 7.69 -1.26
N GLY A 81 3.26 8.83 -1.95
CA GLY A 81 2.02 9.46 -2.45
C GLY A 81 1.23 8.62 -3.46
N ASP A 82 1.84 7.58 -4.06
CA ASP A 82 1.15 6.70 -5.01
C ASP A 82 0.42 5.54 -4.32
N VAL A 83 0.66 5.30 -3.02
CA VAL A 83 0.00 4.24 -2.27
C VAL A 83 -1.45 4.65 -1.96
N GLU A 84 -2.41 3.93 -2.56
CA GLU A 84 -3.85 4.23 -2.45
C GLU A 84 -4.47 3.57 -1.22
N GLU A 85 -4.30 2.25 -1.10
CA GLU A 85 -4.92 1.46 -0.05
C GLU A 85 -4.11 0.19 0.24
N ILE A 86 -4.29 -0.33 1.45
CA ILE A 86 -3.84 -1.68 1.81
C ILE A 86 -5.01 -2.63 1.59
N LEU A 87 -4.77 -3.70 0.85
CA LEU A 87 -5.77 -4.70 0.53
C LEU A 87 -5.89 -5.70 1.68
N GLY A 88 -7.11 -5.83 2.24
CA GLY A 88 -7.44 -6.81 3.28
C GLY A 88 -8.63 -7.69 2.90
N ALA A 89 -9.11 -8.48 3.86
CA ALA A 89 -10.24 -9.42 3.69
C ALA A 89 -11.52 -8.80 3.16
N ASN A 90 -11.70 -7.50 3.36
CA ASN A 90 -12.90 -6.76 2.99
C ASN A 90 -12.71 -5.94 1.69
N SER A 91 -11.47 -5.79 1.18
CA SER A 91 -11.13 -5.01 -0.02
C SER A 91 -10.96 -5.89 -1.28
N VAL A 92 -11.54 -7.10 -1.26
CA VAL A 92 -11.49 -8.11 -2.34
C VAL A 92 -12.37 -7.80 -3.55
N ALA A 93 -13.05 -6.65 -3.57
CA ALA A 93 -13.79 -6.20 -4.74
C ALA A 93 -12.81 -5.98 -5.92
N GLY A 94 -12.86 -6.89 -6.90
CA GLY A 94 -12.00 -6.86 -8.10
C GLY A 94 -10.77 -7.77 -8.06
N LEU A 95 -10.55 -8.53 -6.97
CA LEU A 95 -9.49 -9.53 -6.89
C LEU A 95 -10.02 -10.91 -7.27
N SER A 96 -9.20 -11.73 -7.94
CA SER A 96 -9.63 -13.06 -8.33
C SER A 96 -9.78 -13.96 -7.09
N SER A 97 -10.60 -15.01 -7.18
CA SER A 97 -10.74 -15.98 -6.09
C SER A 97 -9.43 -16.67 -5.71
N ALA A 98 -8.43 -16.66 -6.59
CA ALA A 98 -7.09 -17.19 -6.34
C ALA A 98 -6.22 -16.25 -5.47
N ASP A 99 -6.51 -14.94 -5.47
CA ASP A 99 -5.72 -13.94 -4.73
C ASP A 99 -6.15 -13.82 -3.26
N GLN A 100 -7.40 -14.19 -2.94
CA GLN A 100 -7.95 -14.14 -1.58
C GLN A 100 -7.10 -14.90 -0.54
N PRO A 101 -6.68 -16.17 -0.76
CA PRO A 101 -5.87 -16.89 0.23
C PRO A 101 -4.50 -16.26 0.46
N LEU A 102 -3.92 -15.59 -0.55
CA LEU A 102 -2.64 -14.89 -0.41
C LEU A 102 -2.79 -13.65 0.47
N ILE A 103 -3.88 -12.92 0.32
CA ILE A 103 -4.16 -11.70 1.13
C ILE A 103 -4.45 -12.07 2.59
N MET A 104 -4.94 -13.29 2.85
CA MET A 104 -5.21 -13.79 4.20
C MET A 104 -3.95 -14.29 4.93
N ASP A 105 -2.79 -14.34 4.27
CA ASP A 105 -1.53 -14.73 4.91
C ASP A 105 -1.02 -13.59 5.81
N PRO A 106 -0.78 -13.82 7.12
CA PRO A 106 -0.25 -12.79 8.02
C PRO A 106 1.14 -12.28 7.62
N HIS A 107 1.89 -13.02 6.81
CA HIS A 107 3.18 -12.60 6.28
C HIS A 107 3.07 -11.71 5.05
N ILE A 108 1.89 -11.61 4.43
CA ILE A 108 1.71 -10.87 3.18
C ILE A 108 1.12 -9.49 3.46
N VAL A 109 1.75 -8.46 2.93
CA VAL A 109 1.19 -7.11 2.83
C VAL A 109 0.86 -6.87 1.36
N ALA A 110 -0.41 -6.67 1.08
CA ALA A 110 -0.90 -6.33 -0.26
C ALA A 110 -1.33 -4.87 -0.28
N PHE A 111 -0.85 -4.08 -1.24
CA PHE A 111 -1.22 -2.67 -1.36
C PHE A 111 -1.40 -2.27 -2.82
N ARG A 112 -2.28 -1.30 -3.07
CA ARG A 112 -2.63 -0.83 -4.41
C ARG A 112 -2.00 0.52 -4.69
N LEU A 113 -1.51 0.68 -5.92
CA LEU A 113 -0.98 1.94 -6.42
C LEU A 113 -2.03 2.73 -7.18
N THR A 114 -2.14 4.02 -6.91
CA THR A 114 -3.09 4.95 -7.53
C THR A 114 -2.83 5.07 -9.04
N SER A 115 -1.57 5.21 -9.43
CA SER A 115 -1.10 5.46 -10.80
C SER A 115 -1.42 4.33 -11.77
N THR A 116 -1.25 3.09 -11.32
CA THR A 116 -1.39 1.89 -12.17
C THR A 116 -2.64 1.09 -11.88
N LYS A 117 -3.32 1.37 -10.76
CA LYS A 117 -4.41 0.54 -10.22
C LYS A 117 -4.04 -0.94 -10.03
N LYS A 118 -2.74 -1.23 -9.96
CA LYS A 118 -2.21 -2.58 -9.74
C LYS A 118 -1.88 -2.77 -8.25
N ALA A 119 -2.06 -4.01 -7.80
CA ALA A 119 -1.65 -4.45 -6.48
C ALA A 119 -0.21 -4.97 -6.49
N ILE A 120 0.50 -4.74 -5.39
CA ILE A 120 1.80 -5.35 -5.10
C ILE A 120 1.62 -6.15 -3.82
N LEU A 121 2.06 -7.40 -3.85
CA LEU A 121 2.04 -8.31 -2.71
C LEU A 121 3.48 -8.56 -2.27
N LEU A 122 3.77 -8.25 -1.02
CA LEU A 122 5.07 -8.51 -0.40
C LEU A 122 4.90 -9.53 0.71
N ARG A 123 5.63 -10.65 0.63
CA ARG A 123 5.74 -11.63 1.70
C ARG A 123 6.98 -11.35 2.53
N PHE A 124 6.79 -11.20 3.84
CA PHE A 124 7.86 -11.01 4.81
C PHE A 124 8.22 -12.34 5.46
N LYS A 125 9.50 -12.54 5.78
CA LYS A 125 9.94 -13.72 6.54
C LYS A 125 9.43 -13.69 7.98
N ASP A 126 9.30 -12.49 8.55
CA ASP A 126 8.90 -12.26 9.93
C ASP A 126 7.53 -11.55 9.98
N VAL A 127 6.62 -12.05 10.82
CA VAL A 127 5.27 -11.48 11.00
C VAL A 127 5.33 -10.08 11.61
N ASN A 128 6.28 -9.80 12.49
CA ASN A 128 6.48 -8.46 13.06
C ASN A 128 6.96 -7.48 11.99
N ALA A 129 7.77 -7.92 11.03
CA ALA A 129 8.16 -7.08 9.90
C ALA A 129 6.95 -6.80 8.97
N SER A 130 6.13 -7.82 8.69
CA SER A 130 4.85 -7.65 7.97
C SER A 130 3.92 -6.67 8.67
N LYS A 131 3.82 -6.78 10.00
CA LYS A 131 3.03 -5.86 10.85
C LYS A 131 3.61 -4.45 10.82
N GLY A 132 4.92 -4.31 10.98
CA GLY A 132 5.67 -3.05 10.86
C GLY A 132 5.36 -2.32 9.56
N PHE A 133 5.51 -3.03 8.43
CA PHE A 133 5.24 -2.48 7.11
C PHE A 133 3.77 -2.14 6.89
N TYR A 134 2.85 -2.95 7.43
CA TYR A 134 1.41 -2.66 7.39
C TYR A 134 1.06 -1.33 8.09
N HIS A 135 1.57 -1.11 9.30
CA HIS A 135 1.34 0.14 10.02
C HIS A 135 2.02 1.32 9.34
N PHE A 136 3.25 1.15 8.87
CA PHE A 136 3.94 2.16 8.07
C PHE A 136 3.07 2.62 6.90
N LEU A 137 2.54 1.70 6.10
CA LEU A 137 1.65 2.07 5.00
C LEU A 137 0.34 2.74 5.46
N LYS A 138 -0.22 2.35 6.61
CA LYS A 138 -1.43 3.01 7.16
C LYS A 138 -1.17 4.48 7.48
N GLU A 139 -0.04 4.78 8.10
CA GLU A 139 0.34 6.16 8.43
C GLU A 139 0.53 6.98 7.14
N ILE A 140 1.23 6.42 6.15
CA ILE A 140 1.41 7.07 4.84
C ILE A 140 0.08 7.36 4.13
N ILE A 141 -0.84 6.39 4.10
CA ILE A 141 -2.16 6.60 3.49
C ILE A 141 -2.94 7.69 4.21
N ARG A 142 -2.86 7.75 5.55
CA ARG A 142 -3.48 8.81 6.34
C ARG A 142 -2.89 10.17 5.99
N GLU A 143 -1.57 10.29 5.98
CA GLU A 143 -0.87 11.53 5.62
C GLU A 143 -1.19 11.99 4.19
N ASN A 144 -1.31 11.06 3.24
CA ASN A 144 -1.70 11.36 1.86
C ASN A 144 -3.13 11.91 1.78
N ALA A 145 -4.05 11.37 2.60
CA ALA A 145 -5.42 11.85 2.68
C ALA A 145 -5.50 13.27 3.29
N GLU A 146 -4.70 13.55 4.32
CA GLU A 146 -4.60 14.86 4.96
C GLU A 146 -4.03 15.92 4.00
N LYS A 147 -2.90 15.63 3.33
CA LYS A 147 -2.30 16.52 2.32
C LYS A 147 -3.25 16.84 1.15
N SER A 148 -4.09 15.86 0.76
CA SER A 148 -5.08 16.06 -0.31
C SER A 148 -6.23 16.98 0.11
N GLN A 149 -6.55 17.05 1.40
CA GLN A 149 -7.58 17.96 1.94
C GLN A 149 -7.07 19.41 2.09
N GLU A 150 -5.79 19.58 2.43
CA GLU A 150 -5.17 20.90 2.51
C GLU A 150 -5.00 21.54 1.12
N ALA A 151 -4.72 20.76 0.08
CA ALA A 151 -4.66 21.25 -1.30
C ALA A 151 -6.03 21.64 -1.89
N GLY A 152 -7.14 21.15 -1.30
CA GLY A 152 -8.51 21.47 -1.68
C GLY A 152 -9.13 22.66 -0.93
N SER A 153 -8.40 23.25 0.02
CA SER A 153 -8.87 24.34 0.88
C SER A 153 -8.21 25.68 0.51
N ALA A 154 -8.08 25.97 -0.78
CA ALA A 154 -7.95 27.36 -1.21
C ALA A 154 -9.37 27.96 -1.30
N PRO A 155 -9.67 29.07 -0.60
CA PRO A 155 -10.96 29.74 -0.75
C PRO A 155 -11.01 30.38 -2.14
N GLU A 156 -11.66 29.71 -3.07
CA GLU A 156 -12.30 30.36 -4.20
C GLU A 156 -13.59 30.99 -3.66
N SER A 157 -13.51 32.26 -3.25
CA SER A 157 -14.70 33.06 -2.96
C SER A 157 -14.43 34.56 -3.08
N ALA A 158 -15.28 35.17 -3.92
CA ALA A 158 -15.81 36.53 -3.87
C ALA A 158 -15.17 37.60 -4.78
N GLU A 159 -15.54 37.53 -6.06
CA GLU A 159 -16.39 38.50 -6.78
C GLU A 159 -16.42 39.98 -6.34
N SER A 160 -16.36 40.88 -7.33
CA SER A 160 -17.40 41.90 -7.53
C SER A 160 -17.48 42.30 -9.01
N GLU A 161 -18.67 42.13 -9.59
CA GLU A 161 -19.22 42.79 -10.79
C GLU A 161 -19.09 44.34 -10.66
N GLU A 162 -19.19 45.24 -11.64
CA GLU A 162 -20.13 45.41 -12.75
C GLU A 162 -19.68 46.66 -13.57
N GLU A 163 -19.68 46.53 -14.90
CA GLU A 163 -20.10 47.49 -15.95
C GLU A 163 -19.69 49.00 -15.98
N ALA A 164 -19.03 49.42 -17.08
CA ALA A 164 -19.41 50.61 -17.87
C ALA A 164 -18.71 50.66 -19.26
N GLN A 165 -19.52 50.56 -20.34
CA GLN A 165 -19.49 51.32 -21.62
C GLN A 165 -18.27 52.23 -21.93
N GLN A 166 -17.72 52.41 -23.13
CA GLN A 166 -17.97 52.05 -24.53
C GLN A 166 -16.73 52.54 -25.38
N PRO A 167 -16.68 52.41 -26.74
CA PRO A 167 -15.47 52.14 -27.50
C PRO A 167 -14.81 53.39 -28.12
N SER A 168 -13.56 53.27 -28.59
CA SER A 168 -13.01 54.10 -29.66
C SER A 168 -11.79 53.46 -30.30
N HIS A 169 -11.91 53.21 -31.61
CA HIS A 169 -10.82 52.98 -32.57
C HIS A 169 -9.61 53.91 -32.34
N THR A 170 -8.39 53.44 -32.63
CA THR A 170 -7.42 54.16 -33.49
C THR A 170 -6.28 53.23 -33.96
N VAL A 171 -5.87 53.50 -35.19
CA VAL A 171 -5.00 52.78 -36.11
C VAL A 171 -3.51 53.12 -35.88
N ILE A 172 -2.67 52.10 -36.14
CA ILE A 172 -1.29 52.04 -36.69
C ILE A 172 -0.50 53.36 -36.85
N PHE A 173 0.79 53.31 -36.50
CA PHE A 173 1.88 53.97 -37.24
C PHE A 173 2.85 52.91 -37.79
#